data_AF-A0A838H964-F1
#
_entry.id   AF-A0A838H964-F1
#
_cell.length_a   1.000
_cell.length_b   1.000
_cell.length_c   1.000
_cell.angle_alpha   90.00
_cell.angle_beta   90.00
_cell.angle_gamma   90.00
#
_symmetry.space_group_name_H-M   'P 1'
#
loop_
_entity.id
_entity.type
_entity.pdbx_description
1 polymer ?
#
loop_
_entity_poly.entity_id
_entity_poly.type
_entity_poly.pdbx_seq_one_letter_code
_entity_poly.pdbx_strand_id
1 'polypeptide(L)'
;MSVNISLPSHPTSPAGSTTGRGLRRLLLQAFPWFTIREETPARFALIPVGFLPVTLIAAAAFGVAGLRELACYLLVPAMVLAAGVLVWRPNWASTALRALGAGIVATALYDAYRGSFLALGLMQVDPIPHIGVALQLDPAWVFGYLWRYLGNGGGLAVAFFALGFRGVRNGILYGLFVCSGLLVVLVAAPYGQEMLFPLNATTVVMAVGGHIIYGAALGWIAAR
;
A
#
# COMPACT_ATOMS: atom_id res chain seq x y z
N MET A 1 64.68 -37.56 32.09
CA MET A 1 64.36 -37.21 30.71
C MET A 1 62.86 -36.97 30.60
N SER A 2 62.44 -35.71 30.68
CA SER A 2 61.04 -35.29 30.55
C SER A 2 60.79 -34.89 29.10
N VAL A 3 59.90 -35.62 28.42
CA VAL A 3 59.50 -35.35 27.04
C VAL A 3 58.39 -34.30 27.06
N ASN A 4 58.67 -33.13 26.49
CA ASN A 4 57.72 -32.04 26.34
C ASN A 4 56.96 -32.22 25.01
N ILE A 5 55.67 -32.56 25.07
CA ILE A 5 54.82 -32.74 23.90
C ILE A 5 53.99 -31.47 23.71
N SER A 6 54.46 -30.58 22.83
CA SER A 6 53.70 -29.44 22.33
C SER A 6 52.66 -29.91 21.30
N LEU A 7 51.37 -29.72 21.61
CA LEU A 7 50.26 -29.95 20.67
C LEU A 7 50.10 -28.74 19.71
N PRO A 8 49.80 -28.98 18.42
CA PRO A 8 49.62 -27.92 17.43
C PRO A 8 48.31 -27.15 17.60
N SER A 9 48.35 -25.90 17.16
CA SER A 9 47.34 -24.86 17.26
C SER A 9 46.00 -25.20 16.59
N HIS A 10 44.92 -24.69 17.20
CA HIS A 10 43.55 -24.75 16.69
C HIS A 10 43.41 -24.19 15.26
N PRO A 11 42.52 -24.77 14.43
CA PRO A 11 42.22 -24.25 13.11
C PRO A 11 41.45 -22.92 13.22
N THR A 12 41.90 -21.95 12.42
CA THR A 12 41.22 -20.67 12.18
C THR A 12 39.81 -20.91 11.65
N SER A 13 38.81 -20.34 12.33
CA SER A 13 37.42 -20.30 11.82
C SER A 13 37.37 -19.65 10.42
N PRO A 14 36.52 -20.15 9.51
CA PRO A 14 36.42 -19.60 8.16
C PRO A 14 35.92 -18.17 8.21
N ALA A 15 36.61 -17.28 7.49
CA ALA A 15 36.24 -15.90 7.31
C ALA A 15 34.83 -15.78 6.72
N GLY A 16 33.85 -15.49 7.58
CA GLY A 16 32.48 -15.21 7.16
C GLY A 16 32.43 -14.02 6.20
N SER A 17 31.88 -14.25 5.01
CA SER A 17 31.81 -13.29 3.91
C SER A 17 31.34 -11.90 4.36
N THR A 18 32.19 -10.91 4.15
CA THR A 18 31.96 -9.49 4.46
C THR A 18 30.77 -8.92 3.69
N THR A 19 30.47 -9.48 2.52
CA THR A 19 29.37 -9.08 1.62
C THR A 19 27.99 -9.27 2.24
N GLY A 20 27.76 -10.37 2.98
CA GLY A 20 26.47 -10.65 3.63
C GLY A 20 26.19 -9.75 4.83
N ARG A 21 27.25 -9.28 5.52
CA ARG A 21 27.12 -8.38 6.67
C ARG A 21 26.75 -6.95 6.25
N GLY A 22 27.27 -6.46 5.13
CA GLY A 22 26.95 -5.14 4.59
C GLY A 22 25.49 -5.02 4.13
N LEU A 23 25.03 -5.97 3.33
CA LEU A 23 23.65 -6.01 2.83
C LEU A 23 22.64 -6.14 3.98
N ARG A 24 22.91 -7.03 4.94
CA ARG A 24 22.06 -7.18 6.13
C ARG A 24 22.00 -5.87 6.93
N ARG A 25 23.10 -5.15 7.09
CA ARG A 25 23.12 -3.87 7.82
C ARG A 25 22.31 -2.78 7.10
N LEU A 26 22.43 -2.69 5.77
CA LEU A 26 21.63 -1.80 4.93
C LEU A 26 20.14 -2.13 4.99
N LEU A 27 19.77 -3.41 4.88
CA LEU A 27 18.38 -3.86 4.98
C LEU A 27 17.79 -3.60 6.36
N LEU A 28 18.55 -3.82 7.44
CA LEU A 28 18.12 -3.53 8.80
C LEU A 28 18.06 -2.01 9.10
N GLN A 29 18.84 -1.19 8.41
CA GLN A 29 18.73 0.27 8.50
C GLN A 29 17.53 0.80 7.70
N ALA A 30 17.26 0.23 6.53
CA ALA A 30 16.12 0.61 5.70
C ALA A 30 14.78 0.11 6.28
N PHE A 31 14.80 -1.05 6.94
CA PHE A 31 13.63 -1.71 7.51
C PHE A 31 13.94 -2.18 8.95
N PRO A 32 14.12 -1.24 9.89
CA PRO A 32 14.48 -1.56 11.28
C PRO A 32 13.43 -2.41 11.98
N TRP A 33 12.20 -2.46 11.47
CA TRP A 33 11.13 -3.29 12.01
C TRP A 33 11.31 -4.79 11.79
N PHE A 34 12.20 -5.25 10.89
CA PHE A 34 12.52 -6.69 10.80
C PHE A 34 13.20 -7.22 12.08
N THR A 35 13.75 -6.35 12.94
CA THR A 35 14.38 -6.76 14.20
C THR A 35 13.41 -6.71 15.39
N ILE A 36 12.32 -5.95 15.30
CA ILE A 36 11.35 -5.78 16.38
C ILE A 36 10.26 -6.87 16.24
N ARG A 37 10.54 -8.04 16.82
CA ARG A 37 9.64 -9.22 16.76
C ARG A 37 8.20 -8.92 17.21
N GLU A 38 8.01 -7.97 18.12
CA GLU A 38 6.68 -7.64 18.67
C GLU A 38 5.78 -6.92 17.66
N GLU A 39 6.36 -6.13 16.76
CA GLU A 39 5.64 -5.38 15.72
C GLU A 39 5.37 -6.21 14.46
N THR A 40 6.15 -7.29 14.30
CA THR A 40 6.16 -8.12 13.11
C THR A 40 4.76 -8.62 12.75
N PRO A 41 3.97 -9.23 13.66
CA PRO A 41 2.64 -9.76 13.29
C PRO A 41 1.68 -8.67 12.79
N ALA A 42 1.65 -7.50 13.43
CA ALA A 42 0.77 -6.41 13.04
C ALA A 42 1.16 -5.85 11.66
N ARG A 43 2.45 -5.62 11.41
CA ARG A 43 2.92 -5.13 10.10
C ARG A 43 2.67 -6.15 8.99
N PHE A 44 2.91 -7.44 9.24
CA PHE A 44 2.64 -8.52 8.28
C PHE A 44 1.16 -8.69 7.97
N ALA A 45 0.25 -8.32 8.89
CA ALA A 45 -1.18 -8.29 8.60
C ALA A 45 -1.60 -7.01 7.88
N LEU A 46 -1.17 -5.84 8.38
CA LEU A 46 -1.65 -4.54 7.92
C LEU A 46 -1.10 -4.13 6.54
N ILE A 47 0.16 -4.47 6.21
CA ILE A 47 0.75 -4.08 4.92
C ILE A 47 0.00 -4.78 3.76
N PRO A 48 -0.15 -6.12 3.73
CA PRO A 48 -0.85 -6.78 2.64
C PRO A 48 -2.32 -6.37 2.56
N VAL A 49 -3.01 -6.30 3.70
CA VAL A 49 -4.42 -5.87 3.75
C VAL A 49 -4.58 -4.44 3.24
N GLY A 50 -3.62 -3.54 3.55
CA GLY A 50 -3.65 -2.17 3.07
C GLY A 50 -3.51 -2.03 1.55
N PHE A 51 -2.69 -2.87 0.93
CA PHE A 51 -2.55 -2.90 -0.54
C PHE A 51 -3.66 -3.70 -1.24
N LEU A 52 -4.41 -4.51 -0.50
CA LEU A 52 -5.34 -5.47 -1.08
C LEU A 52 -6.43 -4.81 -1.94
N PRO A 53 -7.14 -3.73 -1.51
CA PRO A 53 -8.20 -3.13 -2.31
C PRO A 53 -7.76 -2.68 -3.71
N VAL A 54 -6.60 -2.03 -3.83
CA VAL A 54 -6.07 -1.62 -5.15
C VAL A 54 -5.62 -2.82 -5.98
N THR A 55 -5.07 -3.84 -5.33
CA THR A 55 -4.63 -5.08 -5.98
C THR A 55 -5.82 -5.87 -6.53
N LEU A 56 -6.95 -5.89 -5.82
CA LEU A 56 -8.16 -6.56 -6.27
C LEU A 56 -8.81 -5.86 -7.46
N ILE A 57 -8.77 -4.52 -7.52
CA ILE A 57 -9.17 -3.78 -8.71
C ILE A 57 -8.28 -4.16 -9.90
N ALA A 58 -6.96 -4.24 -9.69
CA ALA A 58 -6.05 -4.68 -10.75
C ALA A 58 -6.36 -6.11 -11.21
N ALA A 59 -6.55 -7.04 -10.28
CA ALA A 59 -6.91 -8.43 -10.61
C ALA A 59 -8.24 -8.52 -11.39
N ALA A 60 -9.26 -7.75 -10.99
CA ALA A 60 -10.52 -7.65 -11.72
C ALA A 60 -10.32 -7.08 -13.13
N ALA A 61 -9.49 -6.03 -13.29
CA ALA A 61 -9.16 -5.46 -14.59
C ALA A 61 -8.41 -6.44 -15.52
N PHE A 62 -7.63 -7.37 -14.95
CA PHE A 62 -7.02 -8.48 -15.69
C PHE A 62 -7.98 -9.63 -15.99
N GLY A 63 -9.24 -9.56 -15.54
CA GLY A 63 -10.23 -10.61 -15.76
C GLY A 63 -10.01 -11.86 -14.91
N VAL A 64 -9.26 -11.77 -13.80
CA VAL A 64 -8.99 -12.91 -12.92
C VAL A 64 -10.29 -13.44 -12.29
N ALA A 65 -11.13 -12.53 -11.80
CA ALA A 65 -12.46 -12.79 -11.23
C ALA A 65 -13.22 -11.47 -11.11
N GLY A 66 -14.52 -11.53 -10.77
CA GLY A 66 -15.30 -10.31 -10.51
C GLY A 66 -14.83 -9.59 -9.25
N LEU A 67 -14.87 -8.25 -9.25
CA LEU A 67 -14.43 -7.47 -8.08
C LEU A 67 -15.22 -7.84 -6.81
N ARG A 68 -16.51 -8.12 -6.94
CA ARG A 68 -17.35 -8.60 -5.83
C ARG A 68 -16.84 -9.92 -5.24
N GLU A 69 -16.51 -10.89 -6.08
CA GLU A 69 -16.03 -12.21 -5.67
C GLU A 69 -14.69 -12.05 -4.94
N LEU A 70 -13.77 -11.30 -5.54
CA LEU A 70 -12.48 -10.96 -4.94
C LEU A 70 -12.65 -10.26 -3.59
N ALA A 71 -13.59 -9.31 -3.47
CA ALA A 71 -13.87 -8.63 -2.22
C ALA A 71 -14.42 -9.58 -1.15
N CYS A 72 -15.40 -10.42 -1.50
CA CYS A 72 -16.02 -11.36 -0.57
C CYS A 72 -15.06 -12.46 -0.10
N TYR A 73 -14.25 -13.02 -1.00
CA TYR A 73 -13.41 -14.18 -0.70
C TYR A 73 -11.99 -13.83 -0.27
N LEU A 74 -11.48 -12.63 -0.60
CA LEU A 74 -10.13 -12.22 -0.24
C LEU A 74 -10.15 -11.03 0.71
N LEU A 75 -10.82 -9.93 0.35
CA LEU A 75 -10.77 -8.71 1.16
C LEU A 75 -11.43 -8.88 2.53
N VAL A 76 -12.66 -9.38 2.58
CA VAL A 76 -13.39 -9.55 3.85
C VAL A 76 -12.66 -10.49 4.81
N PRO A 77 -12.22 -11.70 4.42
CA PRO A 77 -11.44 -12.56 5.30
C PRO A 77 -10.13 -11.91 5.76
N ALA A 78 -9.41 -11.23 4.86
CA ALA A 78 -8.15 -10.57 5.21
C ALA A 78 -8.38 -9.41 6.21
N MET A 79 -9.46 -8.65 6.07
CA MET A 79 -9.86 -7.63 7.05
C MET A 79 -10.22 -8.24 8.41
N VAL A 80 -10.93 -9.37 8.44
CA VAL A 80 -11.25 -10.08 9.69
C VAL A 80 -9.97 -10.56 10.39
N LEU A 81 -9.02 -11.11 9.64
CA LEU A 81 -7.72 -11.52 10.18
C LEU A 81 -6.93 -10.33 10.73
N ALA A 82 -6.86 -9.21 9.99
CA ALA A 82 -6.22 -8.00 10.46
C ALA A 82 -6.89 -7.44 11.73
N ALA A 83 -8.22 -7.44 11.80
CA ALA A 83 -8.95 -7.04 12.99
C ALA A 83 -8.63 -7.96 14.18
N GLY A 84 -8.58 -9.28 13.99
CA GLY A 84 -8.16 -10.23 15.02
C GLY A 84 -6.73 -9.97 15.52
N VAL A 85 -5.81 -9.64 14.61
CA VAL A 85 -4.44 -9.23 14.98
C VAL A 85 -4.45 -7.93 15.78
N LEU A 86 -5.26 -6.94 15.43
CA LEU A 86 -5.38 -5.68 16.18
C LEU A 86 -6.01 -5.87 17.56
N VAL A 87 -6.96 -6.80 17.71
CA VAL A 87 -7.50 -7.18 19.02
C VAL A 87 -6.42 -7.85 19.88
N TRP A 88 -5.60 -8.72 19.28
CA TRP A 88 -4.47 -9.37 19.95
C TRP A 88 -3.27 -8.43 20.22
N ARG A 89 -3.18 -7.33 19.46
CA ARG A 89 -2.12 -6.32 19.52
C ARG A 89 -2.73 -4.92 19.60
N PRO A 90 -3.39 -4.56 20.72
CA PRO A 90 -4.14 -3.31 20.82
C PRO A 90 -3.28 -2.05 20.65
N ASN A 91 -1.98 -2.13 20.95
CA ASN A 91 -1.02 -1.03 20.74
C ASN A 91 -0.94 -0.58 19.26
N TRP A 92 -1.34 -1.42 18.32
CA TRP A 92 -1.37 -1.10 16.89
C TRP A 92 -2.71 -0.56 16.39
N ALA A 93 -3.78 -0.68 17.19
CA ALA A 93 -5.11 -0.23 16.79
C ALA A 93 -5.16 1.29 16.62
N SER A 94 -4.53 2.04 17.52
CA SER A 94 -4.43 3.51 17.42
C SER A 94 -3.66 3.94 16.16
N THR A 95 -2.57 3.26 15.84
CA THR A 95 -1.80 3.48 14.61
C THR A 95 -2.64 3.20 13.37
N ALA A 96 -3.37 2.08 13.33
CA ALA A 96 -4.25 1.73 12.21
C ALA A 96 -5.39 2.75 12.02
N LEU A 97 -6.04 3.18 13.12
CA LEU A 97 -7.09 4.20 13.09
C LEU A 97 -6.56 5.57 12.63
N ARG A 98 -5.39 5.99 13.14
CA ARG A 98 -4.73 7.22 12.71
C ARG A 98 -4.36 7.15 11.21
N ALA A 99 -3.86 6.01 10.76
CA ALA A 99 -3.52 5.80 9.36
C ALA A 99 -4.77 5.84 8.46
N LEU A 100 -5.86 5.19 8.88
CA LEU A 100 -7.15 5.24 8.18
C LEU A 100 -7.67 6.69 8.06
N GLY A 101 -7.65 7.45 9.15
CA GLY A 101 -8.02 8.87 9.14
C GLY A 101 -7.13 9.71 8.23
N ALA A 102 -5.81 9.47 8.25
CA ALA A 102 -4.87 10.12 7.34
C ALA A 102 -5.16 9.79 5.87
N GLY A 103 -5.50 8.53 5.57
CA GLY A 103 -5.93 8.06 4.25
C GLY A 103 -7.18 8.78 3.76
N ILE A 104 -8.22 8.89 4.59
CA ILE A 104 -9.45 9.61 4.27
C ILE A 104 -9.15 11.07 3.91
N VAL A 105 -8.34 11.76 4.72
CA VAL A 105 -7.95 13.16 4.45
C VAL A 105 -7.14 13.28 3.17
N ALA A 106 -6.14 12.43 2.98
CA ALA A 106 -5.31 12.44 1.78
C ALA A 106 -6.14 12.14 0.52
N THR A 107 -7.10 11.23 0.59
CA THR A 107 -8.03 10.92 -0.50
C THR A 107 -8.97 12.08 -0.77
N ALA A 108 -9.46 12.79 0.24
CA ALA A 108 -10.27 13.99 0.03
C ALA A 108 -9.50 15.08 -0.73
N LEU A 109 -8.23 15.31 -0.36
CA LEU A 109 -7.36 16.28 -1.05
C LEU A 109 -7.06 15.88 -2.49
N TYR A 110 -6.81 14.59 -2.74
CA TYR A 110 -6.74 14.07 -4.11
C TYR A 110 -8.07 14.32 -4.82
N ASP A 111 -9.21 13.90 -4.26
CA ASP A 111 -10.50 14.01 -4.93
C ASP A 111 -10.91 15.46 -5.19
N ALA A 112 -10.48 16.44 -4.37
CA ALA A 112 -10.63 17.86 -4.68
C ALA A 112 -9.85 18.25 -5.95
N TYR A 113 -8.60 17.77 -6.08
CA TYR A 113 -7.81 17.95 -7.31
C TYR A 113 -8.40 17.20 -8.51
N ARG A 114 -8.86 15.96 -8.35
CA ARG A 114 -9.58 15.24 -9.43
C ARG A 114 -10.85 15.99 -9.83
N GLY A 115 -11.60 16.46 -8.84
CA GLY A 115 -12.85 17.18 -8.99
C GLY A 115 -12.71 18.44 -9.84
N SER A 116 -11.56 19.15 -9.77
CA SER A 116 -11.33 20.29 -10.65
C SER A 116 -11.22 19.90 -12.13
N PHE A 117 -10.73 18.70 -12.46
CA PHE A 117 -10.69 18.23 -13.85
C PHE A 117 -12.09 17.91 -14.38
N LEU A 118 -12.94 17.33 -13.54
CA LEU A 118 -14.36 17.11 -13.86
C LEU A 118 -15.08 18.45 -14.05
N ALA A 119 -14.90 19.39 -13.11
CA ALA A 119 -15.54 20.70 -13.16
C ALA A 119 -15.12 21.55 -14.38
N LEU A 120 -13.87 21.40 -14.84
CA LEU A 120 -13.35 22.08 -16.02
C LEU A 120 -13.67 21.36 -17.34
N GLY A 121 -14.41 20.23 -17.31
CA GLY A 121 -14.72 19.44 -18.50
C GLY A 121 -13.52 18.72 -19.13
N LEU A 122 -12.39 18.68 -18.41
CA LEU A 122 -11.17 17.98 -18.82
C LEU A 122 -11.36 16.45 -18.68
N MET A 123 -12.22 16.03 -17.76
CA MET A 123 -12.64 14.64 -17.60
C MET A 123 -14.16 14.56 -17.74
N GLN A 124 -14.64 13.63 -18.57
CA GLN A 124 -16.06 13.56 -18.95
C GLN A 124 -16.93 12.85 -17.90
N VAL A 125 -16.37 11.83 -17.23
CA VAL A 125 -17.11 10.96 -16.30
C VAL A 125 -16.25 10.71 -15.07
N ASP A 126 -16.88 10.72 -13.90
CA ASP A 126 -16.24 10.29 -12.66
C ASP A 126 -16.09 8.77 -12.66
N PRO A 127 -14.87 8.21 -12.53
CA PRO A 127 -14.65 6.77 -12.61
C PRO A 127 -15.06 6.03 -11.33
N ILE A 128 -15.29 6.74 -10.23
CA ILE A 128 -15.49 6.13 -8.91
C ILE A 128 -16.78 5.29 -8.81
N PRO A 129 -17.93 5.71 -9.36
CA PRO A 129 -19.12 4.87 -9.39
C PRO A 129 -18.95 3.53 -10.12
N HIS A 130 -18.02 3.40 -11.09
CA HIS A 130 -17.75 2.12 -11.77
C HIS A 130 -17.29 1.03 -10.80
N ILE A 131 -16.60 1.41 -9.70
CA ILE A 131 -16.20 0.46 -8.67
C ILE A 131 -17.44 -0.13 -7.98
N GLY A 132 -18.46 0.68 -7.68
CA GLY A 132 -19.72 0.19 -7.10
C GLY A 132 -20.48 -0.72 -8.05
N VAL A 133 -20.49 -0.40 -9.36
CA VAL A 133 -21.05 -1.28 -10.39
C VAL A 133 -20.31 -2.61 -10.44
N ALA A 134 -18.98 -2.60 -10.42
CA ALA A 134 -18.15 -3.83 -10.40
C ALA A 134 -18.34 -4.66 -9.12
N LEU A 135 -18.70 -4.01 -8.00
CA LEU A 135 -19.09 -4.67 -6.76
C LEU A 135 -20.54 -5.20 -6.79
N GLN A 136 -21.34 -4.84 -7.79
CA GLN A 136 -22.76 -5.15 -7.90
C GLN A 136 -23.56 -4.66 -6.67
N LEU A 137 -23.27 -3.43 -6.22
CA LEU A 137 -23.91 -2.82 -5.05
C LEU A 137 -24.59 -1.50 -5.43
N ASP A 138 -25.82 -1.30 -4.93
CA ASP A 138 -26.62 -0.11 -5.18
C ASP A 138 -26.89 0.72 -3.91
N PRO A 139 -26.77 2.06 -3.99
CA PRO A 139 -26.41 2.83 -5.18
C PRO A 139 -24.89 2.81 -5.45
N ALA A 140 -24.49 2.54 -6.70
CA ALA A 140 -23.09 2.33 -7.08
C ALA A 140 -22.12 3.45 -6.65
N TRP A 141 -22.57 4.72 -6.68
CA TRP A 141 -21.73 5.84 -6.27
C TRP A 141 -21.34 5.76 -4.78
N VAL A 142 -22.25 5.35 -3.88
CA VAL A 142 -21.94 5.22 -2.45
C VAL A 142 -20.84 4.19 -2.23
N PHE A 143 -21.00 3.00 -2.81
CA PHE A 143 -20.04 1.91 -2.62
C PHE A 143 -18.72 2.15 -3.34
N GLY A 144 -18.74 2.83 -4.48
CA GLY A 144 -17.53 3.29 -5.15
C GLY A 144 -16.72 4.26 -4.28
N TYR A 145 -17.39 5.24 -3.67
CA TYR A 145 -16.73 6.20 -2.77
C TYR A 145 -16.31 5.58 -1.44
N LEU A 146 -17.06 4.62 -0.89
CA LEU A 146 -16.61 3.85 0.28
C LEU A 146 -15.34 3.04 -0.04
N TRP A 147 -15.31 2.35 -1.18
CA TRP A 147 -14.10 1.65 -1.62
C TRP A 147 -12.94 2.61 -1.85
N ARG A 148 -13.19 3.78 -2.46
CA ARG A 148 -12.17 4.81 -2.67
C ARG A 148 -11.54 5.27 -1.36
N TYR A 149 -12.35 5.66 -0.38
CA TYR A 149 -11.89 6.31 0.84
C TYR A 149 -11.41 5.32 1.91
N LEU A 150 -12.15 4.25 2.14
CA LEU A 150 -11.82 3.26 3.18
C LEU A 150 -10.93 2.14 2.63
N GLY A 151 -11.21 1.67 1.43
CA GLY A 151 -10.44 0.62 0.76
C GLY A 151 -9.12 1.14 0.21
N ASN A 152 -9.14 1.80 -0.94
CA ASN A 152 -7.93 2.26 -1.63
C ASN A 152 -7.15 3.27 -0.78
N GLY A 153 -7.75 4.41 -0.45
CA GLY A 153 -7.11 5.47 0.34
C GLY A 153 -6.73 5.00 1.74
N GLY A 154 -7.73 4.59 2.52
CA GLY A 154 -7.53 4.09 3.88
C GLY A 154 -6.53 2.94 3.96
N GLY A 155 -6.70 1.91 3.12
CA GLY A 155 -5.79 0.77 3.06
C GLY A 155 -4.36 1.15 2.70
N LEU A 156 -4.15 1.94 1.64
CA LEU A 156 -2.81 2.39 1.26
C LEU A 156 -2.14 3.22 2.37
N ALA A 157 -2.91 4.05 3.07
CA ALA A 157 -2.40 4.79 4.22
C ALA A 157 -2.01 3.86 5.38
N VAL A 158 -2.82 2.83 5.66
CA VAL A 158 -2.48 1.78 6.64
C VAL A 158 -1.18 1.08 6.27
N ALA A 159 -1.00 0.70 5.00
CA ALA A 159 0.26 0.11 4.52
C ALA A 159 1.44 1.07 4.67
N PHE A 160 1.27 2.36 4.32
CA PHE A 160 2.31 3.39 4.48
C PHE A 160 2.80 3.54 5.92
N PHE A 161 1.86 3.63 6.88
CA PHE A 161 2.18 3.71 8.30
C PHE A 161 2.79 2.41 8.83
N ALA A 162 2.26 1.26 8.41
CA ALA A 162 2.78 -0.05 8.78
C ALA A 162 4.15 -0.37 8.16
N LEU A 163 4.55 0.32 7.08
CA LEU A 163 5.92 0.31 6.55
C LEU A 163 6.86 1.23 7.35
N GLY A 164 6.31 2.12 8.18
CA GLY A 164 7.08 3.10 8.96
C GLY A 164 7.52 4.32 8.15
N PHE A 165 6.91 4.57 6.98
CA PHE A 165 7.27 5.72 6.16
C PHE A 165 6.77 7.03 6.80
N ARG A 166 7.60 8.07 6.70
CA ARG A 166 7.33 9.41 7.24
C ARG A 166 7.94 10.47 6.33
N GLY A 167 7.38 11.67 6.35
CA GLY A 167 7.87 12.84 5.63
C GLY A 167 7.32 12.94 4.20
N VAL A 168 7.13 14.19 3.74
CA VAL A 168 6.51 14.53 2.45
C VAL A 168 7.23 13.83 1.29
N ARG A 169 8.56 13.81 1.27
CA ARG A 169 9.34 13.16 0.20
C ARG A 169 9.01 11.68 0.05
N ASN A 170 9.02 10.91 1.15
CA ASN A 170 8.70 9.48 1.12
C ASN A 170 7.23 9.25 0.77
N GLY A 171 6.36 10.14 1.24
CA GLY A 171 4.95 10.18 0.86
C GLY A 171 4.75 10.32 -0.65
N ILE A 172 5.40 11.31 -1.28
CA ILE A 172 5.34 11.52 -2.74
C ILE A 172 5.87 10.30 -3.49
N LEU A 173 7.03 9.76 -3.09
CA LEU A 173 7.59 8.55 -3.71
C LEU A 173 6.63 7.37 -3.62
N TYR A 174 5.98 7.19 -2.48
CA TYR A 174 4.96 6.16 -2.29
C TYR A 174 3.74 6.39 -3.17
N GLY A 175 3.23 7.62 -3.25
CA GLY A 175 2.13 7.98 -4.14
C GLY A 175 2.47 7.70 -5.61
N LEU A 176 3.66 8.09 -6.06
CA LEU A 176 4.14 7.83 -7.41
C LEU A 176 4.32 6.33 -7.70
N PHE A 177 4.75 5.54 -6.72
CA PHE A 177 4.81 4.08 -6.83
C PHE A 177 3.41 3.46 -7.02
N VAL A 178 2.42 3.90 -6.26
CA VAL A 178 1.03 3.45 -6.44
C VAL A 178 0.50 3.88 -7.82
N CYS A 179 0.79 5.12 -8.21
CA CYS A 179 0.38 5.66 -9.51
C CYS A 179 1.00 4.90 -10.68
N SER A 180 2.27 4.51 -10.59
CA SER A 180 2.91 3.74 -11.66
C SER A 180 2.30 2.35 -11.78
N GLY A 181 1.97 1.69 -10.67
CA GLY A 181 1.20 0.45 -10.67
C GLY A 181 -0.16 0.60 -11.37
N LEU A 182 -0.90 1.67 -11.07
CA LEU A 182 -2.16 1.99 -11.76
C LEU A 182 -1.95 2.17 -13.27
N LEU A 183 -0.94 2.95 -13.69
CA LEU A 183 -0.67 3.17 -15.11
C LEU A 183 -0.28 1.87 -15.83
N VAL A 184 0.50 1.00 -15.19
CA VAL A 184 0.83 -0.33 -15.72
C VAL A 184 -0.44 -1.16 -15.93
N VAL A 185 -1.36 -1.17 -14.94
CA VAL A 185 -2.64 -1.87 -15.08
C VAL A 185 -3.45 -1.31 -16.25
N LEU A 186 -3.53 0.01 -16.41
CA LEU A 186 -4.29 0.63 -17.50
C LEU A 186 -3.70 0.34 -18.90
N VAL A 187 -2.38 0.13 -18.99
CA VAL A 187 -1.71 -0.22 -20.25
C VAL A 187 -1.82 -1.71 -20.54
N ALA A 188 -1.70 -2.57 -19.53
CA ALA A 188 -1.54 -4.01 -19.72
C ALA A 188 -2.82 -4.82 -19.53
N ALA A 189 -3.80 -4.32 -18.76
CA ALA A 189 -5.00 -5.08 -18.42
C ALA A 189 -6.07 -4.93 -19.51
N PRO A 190 -6.69 -6.04 -19.99
CA PRO A 190 -7.69 -5.99 -21.05
C PRO A 190 -8.88 -5.08 -20.76
N TYR A 191 -9.34 -5.05 -19.50
CA TYR A 191 -10.50 -4.27 -19.07
C TYR A 191 -10.11 -3.01 -18.28
N GLY A 192 -8.81 -2.69 -18.21
CA GLY A 192 -8.29 -1.63 -17.34
C GLY A 192 -8.90 -0.27 -17.63
N GLN A 193 -8.90 0.15 -18.90
CA GLN A 193 -9.39 1.48 -19.29
C GLN A 193 -10.92 1.60 -19.28
N GLU A 194 -11.63 0.49 -19.50
CA GLU A 194 -13.11 0.45 -19.43
C GLU A 194 -13.59 0.53 -17.98
N MET A 195 -12.96 -0.25 -17.10
CA MET A 195 -13.34 -0.32 -15.68
C MET A 195 -12.92 0.93 -14.90
N LEU A 196 -11.74 1.49 -15.21
CA LEU A 196 -11.17 2.63 -14.49
C LEU A 196 -11.38 3.92 -15.26
N PHE A 197 -10.53 4.21 -16.24
CA PHE A 197 -10.66 5.39 -17.10
C PHE A 197 -9.76 5.27 -18.35
N PRO A 198 -10.12 5.93 -19.46
CA PRO A 198 -9.29 5.94 -20.66
C PRO A 198 -7.96 6.64 -20.43
N LEU A 199 -6.88 6.09 -20.97
CA LEU A 199 -5.55 6.71 -20.92
C LEU A 199 -5.43 7.81 -21.97
N ASN A 200 -5.20 9.02 -21.50
CA ASN A 200 -4.83 10.17 -22.31
C ASN A 200 -3.98 11.14 -21.46
N ALA A 201 -3.47 12.21 -22.07
CA ALA A 201 -2.62 13.17 -21.37
C ALA A 201 -3.29 13.76 -20.12
N THR A 202 -4.59 14.05 -20.20
CA THR A 202 -5.36 14.61 -19.09
C THR A 202 -5.48 13.64 -17.93
N THR A 203 -5.86 12.39 -18.19
CA THR A 203 -6.04 11.39 -17.13
C THR A 203 -4.71 10.98 -16.51
N VAL A 204 -3.62 10.99 -17.28
CA VAL A 204 -2.25 10.79 -16.75
C VAL A 204 -1.84 11.92 -15.83
N VAL A 205 -1.99 13.19 -16.26
CA VAL A 205 -1.66 14.36 -15.42
C VAL A 205 -2.50 14.36 -14.14
N MET A 206 -3.80 14.11 -14.25
CA MET A 206 -4.71 14.01 -13.12
C MET A 206 -4.28 12.90 -12.15
N ALA A 207 -3.99 11.70 -12.66
CA ALA A 207 -3.59 10.58 -11.83
C ALA A 207 -2.26 10.86 -11.12
N VAL A 208 -1.24 11.33 -11.84
CA VAL A 208 0.08 11.64 -11.27
C VAL A 208 -0.02 12.75 -10.23
N GLY A 209 -0.67 13.88 -10.57
CA GLY A 209 -0.84 15.00 -9.66
C GLY A 209 -1.63 14.62 -8.41
N GLY A 210 -2.71 13.88 -8.57
CA GLY A 210 -3.53 13.38 -7.47
C GLY A 210 -2.76 12.46 -6.52
N HIS A 211 -1.94 11.55 -7.05
CA HIS A 211 -1.10 10.68 -6.22
C HIS A 211 0.06 11.41 -5.55
N ILE A 212 0.60 12.47 -6.16
CA ILE A 212 1.57 13.36 -5.51
C ILE A 212 0.92 14.04 -4.30
N ILE A 213 -0.29 14.61 -4.47
CA ILE A 213 -1.04 15.28 -3.40
C ILE A 213 -1.36 14.29 -2.27
N TYR A 214 -1.91 13.13 -2.63
CA TYR A 214 -2.23 12.06 -1.69
C TYR A 214 -0.99 11.64 -0.88
N GLY A 215 0.10 11.34 -1.59
CA GLY A 215 1.37 10.94 -0.99
C GLY A 215 1.95 12.02 -0.08
N ALA A 216 2.01 13.27 -0.55
CA ALA A 216 2.50 14.40 0.23
C ALA A 216 1.70 14.61 1.53
N ALA A 217 0.36 14.55 1.45
CA ALA A 217 -0.51 14.66 2.60
C ALA A 217 -0.26 13.54 3.61
N LEU A 218 -0.20 12.28 3.18
CA LEU A 218 0.15 11.16 4.05
C LEU A 218 1.51 11.34 4.71
N GLY A 219 2.54 11.67 3.93
CA GLY A 219 3.89 11.87 4.42
C GLY A 219 3.98 12.98 5.48
N TRP A 220 3.20 14.05 5.30
CA TRP A 220 3.10 15.15 6.26
C TRP A 220 2.36 14.75 7.54
N ILE A 221 1.19 14.11 7.45
CA ILE A 221 0.41 13.66 8.62
C ILE A 221 1.20 12.62 9.41
N ALA A 222 1.87 11.70 8.70
CA ALA A 222 2.71 10.69 9.29
C ALA A 222 3.96 11.28 9.94
N ALA A 223 4.45 12.45 9.53
CA ALA A 223 5.63 13.08 10.14
C ALA A 223 5.34 13.76 11.48
N ARG A 224 4.09 14.15 11.72
CA ARG A 224 3.61 14.70 13.00
C ARG A 224 3.43 13.60 14.06
#